data_AF-A0A2A7S653-F1
#
_entry.id   AF-A0A2A7S653-F1
#
_cell.length_a   1.000
_cell.length_b   1.000
_cell.length_c   1.000
_cell.angle_alpha   90.00
_cell.angle_beta   90.00
_cell.angle_gamma   90.00
#
_symmetry.space_group_name_H-M   'P 1'
#
loop_
_entity.id
_entity.type
_entity.pdbx_description
1 polymer ?
#
loop_
_entity_poly.entity_id
_entity_poly.type
_entity_poly.pdbx_seq_one_letter_code
_entity_poly.pdbx_strand_id
1 'polypeptide(L)'
;MTGLSCVVDWLLVALTCAACAYAWFAALAPAPRTPSSAAREGWRAPVSVLKPLYGAEPRLYENLATFCSQRHPRYQIVCGVASPTDPAIAVVRRVQANFPGCDLELVIDSRVHGKNLKVSNLINIAQRARYDRLVIADSDIAVGPDYLERVSAPLADPSIGVVTCLYHARDVGGFWARIGAQFVDAWFAPSVRIAHLGGSSDFGFGATLALTRDTLDRIGGLAALKDELADDYWLAALPRRVGRRTVLSEVSVRTDVIEASFAALWARETRWLRTIRSLKGGGFASLLITFTAPWLLVGAHLAVRLEATLPGLIAACAASAGVLARLVLHARGSPSRLVFWRDLPLVPVRDALLFCVWIAAAFGTHVSWRGARIAVAGGARASFGEGGDGR
;
A
#
# COMPACT_ATOMS: atom_id res chain seq x y z
N MET A 1 -16.42 40.05 -18.71
CA MET A 1 -16.40 38.85 -17.85
C MET A 1 -17.07 39.21 -16.54
N THR A 2 -18.08 38.46 -16.10
CA THR A 2 -18.63 38.64 -14.75
C THR A 2 -17.55 38.31 -13.73
N GLY A 3 -17.52 38.96 -12.57
CA GLY A 3 -16.50 38.70 -11.54
C GLY A 3 -16.38 37.23 -11.16
N LEU A 4 -17.50 36.49 -11.24
CA LEU A 4 -17.56 35.04 -10.99
C LEU A 4 -16.74 34.22 -11.99
N SER A 5 -16.79 34.53 -13.29
CA SER A 5 -15.98 33.82 -14.30
C SER A 5 -14.48 34.00 -14.07
N CYS A 6 -14.07 35.20 -13.66
CA CYS A 6 -12.67 35.49 -13.34
C CYS A 6 -12.17 34.66 -12.14
N VAL A 7 -12.99 34.55 -11.08
CA VAL A 7 -12.65 33.75 -9.88
C VAL A 7 -12.52 32.26 -10.23
N VAL A 8 -13.45 31.73 -11.04
CA VAL A 8 -13.41 30.32 -11.46
C VAL A 8 -12.17 30.03 -12.31
N ASP A 9 -11.84 30.91 -13.26
CA ASP A 9 -10.65 30.74 -14.09
C ASP A 9 -9.37 30.72 -13.25
N TRP A 10 -9.21 31.64 -12.29
CA TRP A 10 -8.08 31.63 -11.37
C TRP A 10 -8.00 30.39 -10.49
N LEU A 11 -9.14 29.88 -10.02
CA LEU A 11 -9.18 28.64 -9.23
C LEU A 11 -8.70 27.44 -10.06
N LEU A 12 -9.15 27.32 -11.31
CA LEU A 12 -8.74 26.24 -12.20
C LEU A 12 -7.26 26.34 -12.59
N VAL A 13 -6.75 27.56 -12.80
CA VAL A 13 -5.32 27.81 -13.00
C VAL A 13 -4.52 27.37 -11.76
N ALA A 14 -4.96 27.76 -10.56
CA ALA A 14 -4.31 27.37 -9.32
C ALA A 14 -4.27 25.84 -9.13
N LEU A 15 -5.36 25.13 -9.45
CA LEU A 15 -5.41 23.66 -9.41
C LEU A 15 -4.48 23.01 -10.45
N THR A 16 -4.37 23.60 -11.64
CA THR A 16 -3.40 23.18 -12.67
C THR A 16 -1.96 23.34 -12.18
N CYS A 17 -1.64 24.49 -11.57
CA CYS A 17 -0.32 24.73 -10.97
C CYS A 17 -0.02 23.75 -9.82
N ALA A 18 -1.00 23.48 -8.95
CA ALA A 18 -0.85 22.53 -7.85
C ALA A 18 -0.60 21.10 -8.37
N ALA A 19 -1.35 20.66 -9.38
CA ALA A 19 -1.16 19.36 -10.02
C ALA A 19 0.21 19.26 -10.73
N CYS A 20 0.65 20.32 -11.41
CA CYS A 20 1.99 20.40 -12.00
C CYS A 20 3.09 20.30 -10.94
N ALA A 21 2.98 21.08 -9.85
CA ALA A 21 3.93 21.03 -8.75
C ALA A 21 3.97 19.63 -8.11
N TYR A 22 2.81 19.04 -7.83
CA TYR A 22 2.72 17.66 -7.34
C TYR A 22 3.39 16.66 -8.29
N ALA A 23 3.17 16.77 -9.61
CA ALA A 23 3.78 15.90 -10.60
C ALA A 23 5.32 15.97 -10.54
N TRP A 24 5.89 17.16 -10.37
CA TRP A 24 7.33 17.34 -10.21
C TRP A 24 7.84 16.75 -8.89
N PHE A 25 7.15 16.99 -7.78
CA PHE A 25 7.50 16.35 -6.51
C PHE A 25 7.45 14.83 -6.61
N ALA A 26 6.43 14.26 -7.26
CA ALA A 26 6.30 12.83 -7.50
C ALA A 26 7.44 12.29 -8.38
N ALA A 27 7.77 13.02 -9.44
CA ALA A 27 8.83 12.67 -10.38
C ALA A 27 10.23 12.76 -9.76
N LEU A 28 10.45 13.64 -8.77
CA LEU A 28 11.76 13.91 -8.21
C LEU A 28 11.98 13.28 -6.83
N ALA A 29 10.92 12.87 -6.13
CA ALA A 29 10.97 12.30 -4.80
C ALA A 29 11.99 11.12 -4.73
N PRO A 30 13.03 11.22 -3.87
CA PRO A 30 14.00 10.15 -3.73
C PRO A 30 13.38 8.88 -3.12
N ALA A 31 14.08 7.77 -3.28
CA ALA A 31 13.77 6.57 -2.52
C ALA A 31 14.01 6.81 -1.01
N PRO A 32 13.24 6.14 -0.12
CA PRO A 32 13.48 6.18 1.31
C PRO A 32 14.91 5.71 1.62
N ARG A 33 15.52 6.28 2.66
CA ARG A 33 16.84 5.88 3.15
C ARG A 33 16.70 5.37 4.58
N THR A 34 17.39 4.28 4.90
CA THR A 34 17.38 3.78 6.28
C THR A 34 18.33 4.61 7.15
N PRO A 35 17.97 4.92 8.40
CA PRO A 35 18.90 5.53 9.34
C PRO A 35 20.16 4.66 9.54
N SER A 36 21.35 5.24 9.32
CA SER A 36 22.65 4.55 9.39
C SER A 36 22.95 3.93 10.77
N SER A 37 22.32 4.40 11.84
CA SER A 37 22.59 3.96 13.22
C SER A 37 22.04 2.56 13.57
N ALA A 38 21.06 2.05 12.82
CA ALA A 38 20.48 0.71 13.08
C ALA A 38 21.38 -0.46 12.64
N ALA A 39 22.46 -0.15 11.90
CA ALA A 39 23.15 -1.12 11.06
C ALA A 39 24.14 -2.04 11.76
N ARG A 40 24.59 -1.78 13.00
CA ARG A 40 25.82 -2.48 13.44
C ARG A 40 25.61 -3.92 13.91
N GLU A 41 24.50 -4.29 14.57
CA GLU A 41 24.26 -5.71 14.93
C GLU A 41 22.77 -6.11 15.01
N GLY A 42 21.85 -5.16 14.87
CA GLY A 42 20.42 -5.40 15.04
C GLY A 42 19.87 -6.49 14.12
N TRP A 43 20.38 -6.60 12.89
CA TRP A 43 19.89 -7.54 11.88
C TRP A 43 20.11 -9.02 12.23
N ARG A 44 20.93 -9.37 13.24
CA ARG A 44 21.22 -10.77 13.59
C ARG A 44 20.14 -11.43 14.46
N ALA A 45 19.28 -10.63 15.09
CA ALA A 45 18.25 -11.15 15.97
C ALA A 45 17.24 -11.99 15.17
N PRO A 46 16.86 -13.17 15.66
CA PRO A 46 16.04 -14.09 14.90
C PRO A 46 14.62 -13.57 14.65
N VAL A 47 14.04 -13.98 13.52
CA VAL A 47 12.78 -13.43 13.00
C VAL A 47 11.75 -14.52 12.73
N SER A 48 10.50 -14.33 13.15
CA SER A 48 9.36 -15.14 12.73
C SER A 48 8.54 -14.36 11.69
N VAL A 49 8.43 -14.92 10.49
CA VAL A 49 7.61 -14.39 9.39
C VAL A 49 6.23 -15.00 9.46
N LEU A 50 5.18 -14.18 9.48
CA LEU A 50 3.78 -14.60 9.51
C LEU A 50 3.14 -14.36 8.15
N LYS A 51 2.64 -15.43 7.53
CA LYS A 51 2.07 -15.46 6.18
C LYS A 51 0.62 -15.98 6.23
N PRO A 52 -0.39 -15.10 6.41
CA PRO A 52 -1.78 -15.53 6.31
C PRO A 52 -2.13 -15.81 4.84
N LEU A 53 -2.54 -17.04 4.53
CA LEU A 53 -2.86 -17.50 3.18
C LEU A 53 -4.37 -17.71 3.01
N TYR A 54 -4.84 -17.68 1.76
CA TYR A 54 -6.21 -18.03 1.38
C TYR A 54 -6.27 -18.31 -0.12
N GLY A 55 -6.53 -19.57 -0.47
CA GLY A 55 -6.55 -19.99 -1.87
C GLY A 55 -5.15 -20.09 -2.50
N ALA A 56 -5.10 -20.65 -3.70
CA ALA A 56 -3.88 -20.74 -4.50
C ALA A 56 -3.77 -19.51 -5.40
N GLU A 57 -3.37 -18.39 -4.80
CA GLU A 57 -3.14 -17.15 -5.55
C GLU A 57 -2.09 -17.35 -6.65
N PRO A 58 -2.18 -16.62 -7.77
CA PRO A 58 -1.15 -16.64 -8.79
C PRO A 58 0.21 -16.37 -8.15
N ARG A 59 1.20 -17.19 -8.51
CA ARG A 59 2.59 -17.08 -8.04
C ARG A 59 2.82 -17.30 -6.55
N LEU A 60 1.87 -17.88 -5.81
CA LEU A 60 2.03 -18.16 -4.38
C LEU A 60 3.31 -18.97 -4.08
N TYR A 61 3.64 -19.95 -4.92
CA TYR A 61 4.87 -20.74 -4.78
C TYR A 61 6.12 -19.86 -4.86
N GLU A 62 6.22 -19.05 -5.92
CA GLU A 62 7.35 -18.17 -6.20
C GLU A 62 7.51 -17.13 -5.09
N ASN A 63 6.41 -16.58 -4.59
CA ASN A 63 6.42 -15.60 -3.51
C ASN A 63 6.95 -16.23 -2.22
N LEU A 64 6.41 -17.38 -1.81
CA LEU A 64 6.90 -18.11 -0.63
C LEU A 64 8.37 -18.55 -0.76
N ALA A 65 8.78 -18.96 -1.96
CA ALA A 65 10.16 -19.34 -2.24
C ALA A 65 11.15 -18.19 -1.99
N THR A 66 10.76 -16.94 -2.25
CA THR A 66 11.62 -15.78 -1.92
C THR A 66 11.88 -15.62 -0.43
N PHE A 67 10.91 -15.98 0.43
CA PHE A 67 11.10 -15.97 1.88
C PHE A 67 11.96 -17.14 2.37
N CYS A 68 11.96 -18.28 1.66
CA CYS A 68 12.82 -19.41 1.99
C CYS A 68 14.28 -19.21 1.54
N SER A 69 14.54 -18.19 0.71
CA SER A 69 15.86 -17.90 0.11
C SER A 69 16.54 -16.69 0.77
N GLN A 70 16.22 -16.41 2.04
CA GLN A 70 16.79 -15.29 2.78
C GLN A 70 18.19 -15.62 3.30
N ARG A 71 19.09 -14.62 3.26
CA ARG A 71 20.45 -14.71 3.81
C ARG A 71 20.50 -14.61 5.34
N HIS A 72 19.41 -14.15 5.94
CA HIS A 72 19.29 -14.01 7.38
C HIS A 72 19.60 -15.35 8.09
N PRO A 73 20.46 -15.38 9.10
CA PRO A 73 21.03 -16.63 9.61
C PRO A 73 20.04 -17.48 10.42
N ARG A 74 19.03 -16.86 11.02
CA ARG A 74 18.06 -17.56 11.88
C ARG A 74 16.67 -16.98 11.74
N TYR A 75 15.77 -17.67 11.05
CA TYR A 75 14.39 -17.24 10.87
C TYR A 75 13.45 -18.43 10.74
N GLN A 76 12.18 -18.18 11.01
CA GLN A 76 11.07 -19.13 10.86
C GLN A 76 10.03 -18.49 9.93
N ILE A 77 9.37 -19.29 9.11
CA ILE A 77 8.19 -18.88 8.33
C ILE A 77 6.99 -19.67 8.86
N VAL A 78 5.92 -18.98 9.23
CA VAL A 78 4.67 -19.59 9.66
C VAL A 78 3.58 -19.20 8.67
N CYS A 79 3.15 -20.16 7.85
CA CYS A 79 2.05 -20.02 6.92
C CYS A 79 0.74 -20.47 7.59
N GLY A 80 -0.33 -19.69 7.43
CA GLY A 80 -1.63 -19.98 8.05
C GLY A 80 -2.74 -20.13 7.03
N VAL A 81 -3.60 -21.14 7.19
CA VAL A 81 -4.86 -21.27 6.44
C VAL A 81 -6.01 -21.55 7.39
N ALA A 82 -7.21 -21.06 7.06
CA ALA A 82 -8.41 -21.29 7.88
C ALA A 82 -9.07 -22.65 7.60
N SER A 83 -8.98 -23.15 6.36
CA SER A 83 -9.63 -24.40 5.95
C SER A 83 -8.61 -25.52 5.72
N PRO A 84 -8.88 -26.76 6.17
CA PRO A 84 -8.05 -27.92 5.85
C PRO A 84 -8.11 -28.31 4.36
N THR A 85 -9.05 -27.76 3.60
CA THR A 85 -9.19 -27.95 2.15
C THR A 85 -8.69 -26.76 1.33
N ASP A 86 -8.04 -25.78 1.97
CA ASP A 86 -7.52 -24.61 1.26
C ASP A 86 -6.43 -25.03 0.26
N PRO A 87 -6.54 -24.66 -1.04
CA PRO A 87 -5.58 -25.08 -2.05
C PRO A 87 -4.17 -24.48 -1.85
N ALA A 88 -4.01 -23.45 -1.01
CA ALA A 88 -2.69 -22.97 -0.57
C ALA A 88 -1.86 -24.07 0.12
N ILE A 89 -2.51 -25.04 0.76
CA ILE A 89 -1.84 -26.15 1.47
C ILE A 89 -0.92 -26.92 0.53
N ALA A 90 -1.41 -27.27 -0.67
CA ALA A 90 -0.63 -28.01 -1.65
C ALA A 90 0.60 -27.20 -2.10
N VAL A 91 0.45 -25.88 -2.26
CA VAL A 91 1.55 -24.97 -2.61
C VAL A 91 2.59 -24.92 -1.49
N VAL A 92 2.17 -24.74 -0.24
CA VAL A 92 3.08 -24.70 0.92
C VAL A 92 3.84 -26.02 1.07
N ARG A 93 3.16 -27.17 0.92
CA ARG A 93 3.81 -28.50 0.96
C ARG A 93 4.87 -28.66 -0.11
N ARG A 94 4.61 -28.16 -1.33
CA ARG A 94 5.60 -28.13 -2.41
C ARG A 94 6.80 -27.24 -2.08
N VAL A 95 6.58 -26.09 -1.45
CA VAL A 95 7.68 -25.22 -0.98
C VAL A 95 8.50 -25.93 0.10
N GLN A 96 7.87 -26.58 1.09
CA GLN A 96 8.59 -27.36 2.10
C GLN A 96 9.49 -28.44 1.49
N ALA A 97 8.99 -29.17 0.48
CA ALA A 97 9.76 -30.20 -0.21
C ALA A 97 10.98 -29.62 -0.96
N ASN A 98 10.85 -28.42 -1.53
CA ASN A 98 11.91 -27.78 -2.32
C ASN A 98 12.91 -26.98 -1.47
N PHE A 99 12.54 -26.64 -0.22
CA PHE A 99 13.38 -25.89 0.72
C PHE A 99 13.47 -26.62 2.08
N PRO A 100 14.01 -27.85 2.14
CA PRO A 100 14.00 -28.66 3.37
C PRO A 100 14.84 -28.08 4.52
N GLY A 101 15.79 -27.19 4.22
CA GLY A 101 16.59 -26.48 5.23
C GLY A 101 15.92 -25.22 5.81
N CYS A 102 14.78 -24.80 5.26
CA CYS A 102 14.04 -23.64 5.76
C CYS A 102 13.06 -24.09 6.87
N ASP A 103 13.07 -23.41 8.02
CA ASP A 103 12.10 -23.61 9.11
C ASP A 103 10.74 -23.03 8.70
N LEU A 104 10.01 -23.78 7.86
CA LEU A 104 8.69 -23.40 7.34
C LEU A 104 7.60 -24.30 7.94
N GLU A 105 6.70 -23.69 8.72
CA GLU A 105 5.58 -24.34 9.39
C GLU A 105 4.26 -23.97 8.70
N LEU A 106 3.38 -24.95 8.51
CA LEU A 106 2.01 -24.76 8.05
C LEU A 106 1.04 -24.99 9.20
N VAL A 107 0.24 -23.97 9.51
CA VAL A 107 -0.80 -23.99 10.53
C VAL A 107 -2.15 -23.97 9.86
N ILE A 108 -2.99 -24.95 10.21
CA ILE A 108 -4.38 -25.05 9.76
C ILE A 108 -5.25 -24.81 10.98
N ASP A 109 -5.95 -23.68 11.02
CA ASP A 109 -6.75 -23.30 12.18
C ASP A 109 -7.94 -22.42 11.78
N SER A 110 -9.15 -22.96 11.97
CA SER A 110 -10.41 -22.34 11.58
C SER A 110 -10.98 -21.37 12.63
N ARG A 111 -10.30 -21.18 13.78
CA ARG A 111 -10.78 -20.28 14.83
C ARG A 111 -10.90 -18.85 14.32
N VAL A 112 -12.08 -18.25 14.51
CA VAL A 112 -12.40 -16.87 14.14
C VAL A 112 -12.43 -16.02 15.41
N HIS A 113 -11.70 -14.89 15.41
CA HIS A 113 -11.55 -14.02 16.57
C HIS A 113 -12.31 -12.69 16.43
N GLY A 114 -12.65 -12.31 15.20
CA GLY A 114 -13.38 -11.08 14.88
C GLY A 114 -13.79 -11.02 13.41
N LYS A 115 -14.29 -9.86 12.97
CA LYS A 115 -14.82 -9.67 11.61
C LYS A 115 -13.74 -9.75 10.52
N ASN A 116 -12.49 -9.44 10.85
CA ASN A 116 -11.38 -9.54 9.92
C ASN A 116 -10.79 -10.97 9.95
N LEU A 117 -11.14 -11.76 8.93
CA LEU A 117 -10.68 -13.15 8.80
C LEU A 117 -9.16 -13.27 8.58
N LYS A 118 -8.52 -12.25 7.96
CA LYS A 118 -7.07 -12.20 7.83
C LYS A 118 -6.43 -12.06 9.22
N VAL A 119 -6.96 -11.17 10.06
CA VAL A 119 -6.47 -10.99 11.43
C VAL A 119 -6.76 -12.22 12.29
N SER A 120 -7.90 -12.88 12.12
CA SER A 120 -8.18 -14.15 12.81
C SER A 120 -7.12 -15.21 12.49
N ASN A 121 -6.77 -15.37 11.20
CA ASN A 121 -5.68 -16.25 10.77
C ASN A 121 -4.32 -15.82 11.36
N LEU A 122 -4.01 -14.51 11.34
CA LEU A 122 -2.79 -13.96 11.95
C LEU A 122 -2.70 -14.29 13.44
N ILE A 123 -3.79 -14.18 14.21
CA ILE A 123 -3.83 -14.54 15.63
C ILE A 123 -3.49 -16.03 15.80
N ASN A 124 -4.06 -16.91 14.97
CA ASN A 124 -3.81 -18.34 15.05
C ASN A 124 -2.33 -18.70 14.80
N ILE A 125 -1.71 -18.09 13.77
CA ILE A 125 -0.31 -18.40 13.44
C ILE A 125 0.71 -17.68 14.32
N ALA A 126 0.38 -16.53 14.89
CA ALA A 126 1.27 -15.81 15.81
C ALA A 126 1.58 -16.63 17.08
N GLN A 127 0.70 -17.56 17.48
CA GLN A 127 0.92 -18.50 18.59
C GLN A 127 2.07 -19.48 18.32
N ARG A 128 2.47 -19.66 17.05
CA ARG A 128 3.57 -20.54 16.62
C ARG A 128 4.88 -19.79 16.36
N ALA A 129 4.86 -18.46 16.47
CA ALA A 129 6.05 -17.63 16.28
C ALA A 129 7.05 -17.89 17.42
N ARG A 130 8.22 -18.44 17.08
CA ARG A 130 9.30 -18.76 18.03
C ARG A 130 10.13 -17.55 18.47
N TYR A 131 10.12 -16.48 17.68
CA TYR A 131 11.00 -15.33 17.88
C TYR A 131 10.22 -14.05 18.20
N ASP A 132 10.92 -13.08 18.79
CA ASP A 132 10.33 -11.82 19.23
C ASP A 132 10.29 -10.75 18.14
N ARG A 133 11.03 -10.93 17.04
CA ARG A 133 10.86 -10.08 15.87
C ARG A 133 9.89 -10.74 14.92
N LEU A 134 8.81 -10.04 14.66
CA LEU A 134 7.71 -10.51 13.83
C LEU A 134 7.73 -9.74 12.52
N VAL A 135 7.63 -10.44 11.41
CA VAL A 135 7.43 -9.85 10.08
C VAL A 135 6.14 -10.38 9.52
N ILE A 136 5.14 -9.51 9.39
CA ILE A 136 3.88 -9.83 8.73
C ILE A 136 3.98 -9.37 7.28
N ALA A 137 3.67 -10.26 6.33
CA ALA A 137 3.64 -9.92 4.92
C ALA A 137 2.55 -10.70 4.20
N ASP A 138 1.85 -10.05 3.27
CA ASP A 138 0.80 -10.67 2.45
C ASP A 138 1.37 -11.76 1.51
N SER A 139 0.50 -12.67 1.05
CA SER A 139 0.85 -13.86 0.26
C SER A 139 1.34 -13.56 -1.15
N ASP A 140 0.96 -12.40 -1.70
CA ASP A 140 1.30 -11.89 -3.02
C ASP A 140 2.64 -11.12 -3.04
N ILE A 141 3.35 -11.07 -1.91
CA ILE A 141 4.59 -10.33 -1.76
C ILE A 141 5.80 -11.18 -2.10
N ALA A 142 6.67 -10.64 -2.96
CA ALA A 142 8.00 -11.19 -3.26
C ALA A 142 9.11 -10.25 -2.76
N VAL A 143 10.18 -10.85 -2.23
CA VAL A 143 11.27 -10.13 -1.55
C VAL A 143 12.66 -10.51 -2.08
N GLY A 144 13.64 -9.65 -1.85
CA GLY A 144 15.06 -9.93 -2.15
C GLY A 144 15.74 -10.77 -1.06
N PRO A 145 16.90 -11.40 -1.31
CA PRO A 145 17.59 -12.27 -0.34
C PRO A 145 18.06 -11.57 0.95
N ASP A 146 18.23 -10.25 0.92
CA ASP A 146 18.67 -9.39 2.02
C ASP A 146 17.49 -8.75 2.80
N TYR A 147 16.25 -9.09 2.44
CA TYR A 147 15.05 -8.46 2.96
C TYR A 147 14.94 -8.57 4.48
N LEU A 148 15.03 -9.78 5.06
CA LEU A 148 14.87 -9.96 6.50
C LEU A 148 15.94 -9.25 7.33
N GLU A 149 17.18 -9.17 6.81
CA GLU A 149 18.26 -8.43 7.48
C GLU A 149 17.92 -6.94 7.55
N ARG A 150 17.51 -6.36 6.42
CA ARG A 150 17.28 -4.92 6.30
C ARG A 150 15.99 -4.44 6.95
N VAL A 151 14.90 -5.20 6.86
CA VAL A 151 13.61 -4.80 7.46
C VAL A 151 13.58 -5.02 8.97
N SER A 152 14.36 -5.97 9.48
CA SER A 152 14.42 -6.22 10.93
C SER A 152 15.47 -5.37 11.64
N ALA A 153 16.56 -4.95 10.96
CA ALA A 153 17.62 -4.16 11.58
C ALA A 153 17.14 -2.95 12.40
N PRO A 154 16.18 -2.12 11.92
CA PRO A 154 15.72 -0.96 12.68
C PRO A 154 15.02 -1.32 14.00
N LEU A 155 14.51 -2.54 14.15
CA LEU A 155 13.87 -3.00 15.39
C LEU A 155 14.84 -3.16 16.57
N ALA A 156 16.14 -2.91 16.38
CA ALA A 156 17.08 -2.78 17.49
C ALA A 156 16.90 -1.47 18.27
N ASP A 157 16.34 -0.42 17.65
CA ASP A 157 15.99 0.82 18.33
C ASP A 157 14.59 0.66 18.98
N PRO A 158 14.48 0.69 20.32
CA PRO A 158 13.20 0.51 21.01
C PRO A 158 12.20 1.66 20.76
N SER A 159 12.64 2.79 20.20
CA SER A 159 11.75 3.86 19.75
C SER A 159 11.03 3.52 18.44
N ILE A 160 11.45 2.49 17.71
CA ILE A 160 10.81 2.04 16.48
C ILE A 160 9.74 1.01 16.84
N GLY A 161 8.50 1.33 16.48
CA GLY A 161 7.35 0.45 16.72
C GLY A 161 7.10 -0.49 15.54
N VAL A 162 7.14 0.05 14.33
CA VAL A 162 6.89 -0.71 13.10
C VAL A 162 7.81 -0.23 11.99
N VAL A 163 8.35 -1.19 11.23
CA VAL A 163 8.98 -0.96 9.94
C VAL A 163 8.03 -1.43 8.84
N THR A 164 7.84 -0.63 7.80
CA THR A 164 7.04 -0.99 6.63
C THR A 164 7.81 -0.73 5.35
N CYS A 165 7.47 -1.44 4.28
CA CYS A 165 8.15 -1.33 2.99
C CYS A 165 7.24 -0.67 1.96
N LEU A 166 7.84 0.15 1.11
CA LEU A 166 7.19 0.51 -0.13
C LEU A 166 7.12 -0.74 -1.03
N TYR A 167 6.09 -0.82 -1.86
CA TYR A 167 5.93 -1.92 -2.80
C TYR A 167 5.74 -1.41 -4.22
N HIS A 168 6.22 -2.21 -5.16
CA HIS A 168 6.11 -1.97 -6.59
C HIS A 168 5.33 -3.11 -7.24
N ALA A 169 4.54 -2.79 -8.25
CA ALA A 169 3.76 -3.81 -8.92
C ALA A 169 4.66 -4.77 -9.71
N ARG A 170 4.18 -5.99 -9.82
CA ARG A 170 4.60 -6.99 -10.79
C ARG A 170 3.35 -7.43 -11.52
N ASP A 171 3.27 -7.13 -12.81
CA ASP A 171 2.15 -7.54 -13.63
C ASP A 171 2.22 -9.05 -13.87
N VAL A 172 1.17 -9.78 -13.49
CA VAL A 172 1.08 -11.24 -13.75
C VAL A 172 0.51 -11.51 -15.15
N GLY A 173 0.21 -10.45 -15.91
CA GLY A 173 -0.19 -10.50 -17.32
C GLY A 173 -1.60 -9.95 -17.58
N GLY A 174 -1.85 -9.50 -18.81
CA GLY A 174 -3.13 -8.97 -19.25
C GLY A 174 -3.22 -7.44 -19.17
N PHE A 175 -4.18 -6.88 -19.92
CA PHE A 175 -4.38 -5.43 -20.04
C PHE A 175 -4.74 -4.78 -18.71
N TRP A 176 -5.69 -5.35 -17.96
CA TRP A 176 -6.17 -4.78 -16.70
C TRP A 176 -5.14 -4.85 -15.58
N ALA A 177 -4.35 -5.92 -15.52
CA ALA A 177 -3.22 -6.02 -14.58
C ALA A 177 -2.17 -4.93 -14.85
N ARG A 178 -1.90 -4.60 -16.13
CA ARG A 178 -0.99 -3.49 -16.49
C ARG A 178 -1.52 -2.13 -16.05
N ILE A 179 -2.81 -1.86 -16.23
CA ILE A 179 -3.45 -0.62 -15.71
C ILE A 179 -3.39 -0.58 -14.18
N GLY A 180 -3.65 -1.71 -13.51
CA GLY A 180 -3.57 -1.83 -12.06
C GLY A 180 -2.14 -1.66 -11.52
N ALA A 181 -1.12 -2.09 -12.26
CA ALA A 181 0.28 -1.88 -11.90
C ALA A 181 0.62 -0.38 -11.86
N GLN A 182 0.08 0.42 -12.78
CA GLN A 182 0.28 1.87 -12.78
C GLN A 182 -0.39 2.56 -11.57
N PHE A 183 -1.46 2.01 -11.00
CA PHE A 183 -2.02 2.53 -9.74
C PHE A 183 -0.96 2.47 -8.62
N VAL A 184 -0.20 1.38 -8.56
CA VAL A 184 0.86 1.19 -7.58
C VAL A 184 2.06 2.07 -7.90
N ASP A 185 2.61 1.94 -9.11
CA ASP A 185 3.92 2.51 -9.44
C ASP A 185 3.88 3.98 -9.85
N ALA A 186 2.80 4.43 -10.49
CA ALA A 186 2.68 5.80 -11.00
C ALA A 186 1.88 6.74 -10.07
N TRP A 187 1.17 6.20 -9.07
CA TRP A 187 0.41 7.01 -8.12
C TRP A 187 0.75 6.71 -6.66
N PHE A 188 0.50 5.48 -6.19
CA PHE A 188 0.66 5.13 -4.78
C PHE A 188 2.10 5.33 -4.31
N ALA A 189 3.08 4.70 -4.96
CA ALA A 189 4.48 4.76 -4.54
C ALA A 189 5.04 6.20 -4.53
N PRO A 190 4.82 7.03 -5.57
CA PRO A 190 5.19 8.44 -5.53
C PRO A 190 4.49 9.22 -4.40
N SER A 191 3.19 8.99 -4.17
CA SER A 191 2.44 9.69 -3.11
C SER A 191 3.01 9.40 -1.72
N VAL A 192 3.41 8.16 -1.46
CA VAL A 192 4.05 7.76 -0.20
C VAL A 192 5.41 8.42 -0.04
N ARG A 193 6.22 8.51 -1.10
CA ARG A 193 7.52 9.18 -1.04
C ARG A 193 7.37 10.67 -0.75
N ILE A 194 6.40 11.36 -1.37
CA ILE A 194 6.11 12.77 -1.07
C ILE A 194 5.68 12.93 0.39
N ALA A 195 4.73 12.11 0.86
CA ALA A 195 4.28 12.18 2.24
C ALA A 195 5.44 11.95 3.23
N HIS A 196 6.32 10.99 2.94
CA HIS A 196 7.49 10.70 3.75
C HIS A 196 8.52 11.84 3.75
N LEU A 197 8.76 12.48 2.61
CA LEU A 197 9.62 13.67 2.50
C LEU A 197 9.07 14.85 3.30
N GLY A 198 7.74 14.98 3.36
CA GLY A 198 7.06 15.93 4.24
C GLY A 198 7.09 15.54 5.73
N GLY A 199 7.86 14.51 6.12
CA GLY A 199 8.00 14.05 7.51
C GLY A 199 6.87 13.14 7.99
N SER A 200 5.92 12.77 7.12
CA SER A 200 4.84 11.86 7.51
C SER A 200 5.39 10.45 7.75
N SER A 201 4.93 9.86 8.84
CA SER A 201 5.11 8.43 9.17
C SER A 201 3.77 7.73 9.36
N ASP A 202 2.67 8.41 8.99
CA ASP A 202 1.32 7.98 9.27
C ASP A 202 0.80 7.00 8.21
N PHE A 203 1.52 5.89 8.03
CA PHE A 203 1.17 4.83 7.09
C PHE A 203 1.63 3.47 7.63
N GLY A 204 1.12 2.40 7.04
CA GLY A 204 1.45 1.01 7.31
C GLY A 204 0.90 0.18 6.17
N PHE A 205 1.73 -0.63 5.54
CA PHE A 205 1.38 -1.34 4.32
C PHE A 205 1.43 -2.84 4.54
N GLY A 206 0.33 -3.56 4.22
CA GLY A 206 0.25 -5.03 4.32
C GLY A 206 1.34 -5.79 3.57
N ALA A 207 2.01 -5.13 2.62
CA ALA A 207 3.18 -5.65 1.94
C ALA A 207 4.31 -6.06 2.91
N THR A 208 4.52 -5.28 3.97
CA THR A 208 5.48 -5.59 5.04
C THR A 208 5.16 -4.78 6.28
N LEU A 209 5.00 -5.47 7.42
CA LEU A 209 4.95 -4.88 8.75
C LEU A 209 5.87 -5.69 9.67
N ALA A 210 7.04 -5.13 9.97
CA ALA A 210 7.99 -5.71 10.92
C ALA A 210 7.90 -4.98 12.27
N LEU A 211 7.82 -5.73 13.36
CA LEU A 211 7.69 -5.20 14.72
C LEU A 211 8.25 -6.19 15.75
N THR A 212 8.42 -5.73 16.98
CA THR A 212 8.75 -6.63 18.10
C THR A 212 7.49 -7.15 18.78
N ARG A 213 7.58 -8.32 19.42
CA ARG A 213 6.53 -8.88 20.28
C ARG A 213 6.16 -7.93 21.40
N ASP A 214 7.16 -7.30 22.03
CA ASP A 214 6.94 -6.23 23.01
C ASP A 214 6.12 -5.06 22.44
N THR A 215 6.36 -4.64 21.19
CA THR A 215 5.51 -3.62 20.55
C THR A 215 4.09 -4.12 20.39
N LEU A 216 3.94 -5.34 19.88
CA LEU A 216 2.65 -5.97 19.62
C LEU A 216 1.83 -6.10 20.91
N ASP A 217 2.45 -6.53 22.01
CA ASP A 217 1.79 -6.71 23.31
C ASP A 217 1.35 -5.37 23.88
N ARG A 218 2.18 -4.32 23.77
CA ARG A 218 1.84 -2.96 24.25
C ARG A 218 0.63 -2.34 23.56
N ILE A 219 0.34 -2.75 22.32
CA ILE A 219 -0.83 -2.25 21.58
C ILE A 219 -2.07 -3.15 21.75
N GLY A 220 -2.01 -4.16 22.63
CA GLY A 220 -3.10 -5.10 22.90
C GLY A 220 -3.09 -6.35 22.02
N GLY A 221 -1.96 -6.67 21.39
CA GLY A 221 -1.80 -7.81 20.50
C GLY A 221 -2.54 -7.67 19.17
N LEU A 222 -2.52 -8.74 18.37
CA LEU A 222 -3.29 -8.80 17.11
C LEU A 222 -4.80 -8.77 17.35
N ALA A 223 -5.26 -9.16 18.54
CA ALA A 223 -6.67 -9.07 18.93
C ALA A 223 -7.21 -7.64 18.87
N ALA A 224 -6.36 -6.63 19.09
CA ALA A 224 -6.74 -5.22 18.93
C ALA A 224 -7.15 -4.86 17.49
N LEU A 225 -6.81 -5.68 16.50
CA LEU A 225 -7.08 -5.44 15.08
C LEU A 225 -8.21 -6.32 14.53
N LYS A 226 -8.78 -7.21 15.35
CA LYS A 226 -9.67 -8.31 14.90
C LYS A 226 -10.92 -7.84 14.14
N ASP A 227 -11.36 -6.61 14.36
CA ASP A 227 -12.54 -6.01 13.75
C ASP A 227 -12.21 -4.84 12.80
N GLU A 228 -10.92 -4.56 12.59
CA GLU A 228 -10.47 -3.44 11.78
C GLU A 228 -10.35 -3.84 10.30
N LEU A 229 -10.89 -3.01 9.40
CA LEU A 229 -10.79 -3.22 7.95
C LEU A 229 -9.36 -3.00 7.42
N ALA A 230 -8.65 -2.02 7.97
CA ALA A 230 -7.29 -1.66 7.58
C ALA A 230 -6.31 -2.11 8.67
N ASP A 231 -6.16 -3.42 8.83
CA ASP A 231 -5.28 -4.01 9.84
C ASP A 231 -3.85 -3.49 9.75
N ASP A 232 -3.36 -3.28 8.54
CA ASP A 232 -2.03 -2.77 8.25
C ASP A 232 -1.79 -1.34 8.72
N TYR A 233 -2.73 -0.43 8.41
CA TYR A 233 -2.68 0.94 8.89
C TYR A 233 -2.70 0.99 10.42
N TRP A 234 -3.62 0.24 11.04
CA TRP A 234 -3.78 0.25 12.48
C TRP A 234 -2.61 -0.41 13.22
N LEU A 235 -2.02 -1.47 12.66
CA LEU A 235 -0.83 -2.09 13.22
C LEU A 235 0.35 -1.11 13.26
N ALA A 236 0.42 -0.16 12.33
CA ALA A 236 1.40 0.93 12.38
C ALA A 236 0.95 2.13 13.22
N ALA A 237 -0.35 2.46 13.24
CA ALA A 237 -0.90 3.61 13.97
C ALA A 237 -0.92 3.44 15.49
N LEU A 238 -1.22 2.24 15.99
CA LEU A 238 -1.29 1.98 17.44
C LEU A 238 0.08 2.15 18.13
N PRO A 239 1.20 1.65 17.57
CA PRO A 239 2.54 1.94 18.11
C PRO A 239 2.86 3.43 18.19
N ARG A 240 2.40 4.23 17.20
CA ARG A 240 2.56 5.70 17.23
C ARG A 240 1.82 6.36 18.39
N ARG A 241 0.65 5.83 18.76
CA ARG A 241 -0.13 6.32 19.91
C ARG A 241 0.54 6.04 21.27
N VAL A 242 1.44 5.06 21.33
CA VAL A 242 2.23 4.75 22.53
C VAL A 242 3.66 5.30 22.45
N GLY A 243 3.89 6.32 21.61
CA GLY A 243 5.16 7.04 21.53
C GLY A 243 6.25 6.38 20.68
N ARG A 244 5.93 5.33 19.92
CA ARG A 244 6.89 4.71 18.99
C ARG A 244 6.78 5.29 17.59
N ARG A 245 7.82 5.13 16.78
CA ARG A 245 7.88 5.66 15.41
C ARG A 245 7.63 4.57 14.38
N THR A 246 7.06 4.96 13.25
CA THR A 246 7.00 4.12 12.06
C THR A 246 8.14 4.48 11.12
N VAL A 247 8.86 3.47 10.64
CA VAL A 247 9.94 3.63 9.68
C VAL A 247 9.52 3.09 8.32
N LEU A 248 9.70 3.91 7.29
CA LEU A 248 9.65 3.46 5.91
C LEU A 248 11.01 2.90 5.54
N SER A 249 11.08 1.59 5.29
CA SER A 249 12.29 0.90 4.88
C SER A 249 12.77 1.38 3.52
N GLU A 250 14.09 1.40 3.31
CA GLU A 250 14.69 1.54 1.99
C GLU A 250 14.43 0.33 1.08
N VAL A 251 14.07 -0.81 1.66
CA VAL A 251 13.70 -2.01 0.92
C VAL A 251 12.37 -1.77 0.24
N SER A 252 12.35 -2.00 -1.08
CA SER A 252 11.11 -2.05 -1.85
C SER A 252 10.80 -3.48 -2.24
N VAL A 253 9.58 -3.93 -1.95
CA VAL A 253 9.12 -5.29 -2.26
C VAL A 253 8.26 -5.29 -3.52
N ARG A 254 7.94 -6.49 -4.04
CA ARG A 254 7.03 -6.63 -5.19
C ARG A 254 5.69 -7.22 -4.74
N THR A 255 4.60 -6.70 -5.29
CA THR A 255 3.23 -7.22 -5.10
C THR A 255 2.67 -7.64 -6.46
N ASP A 256 1.94 -8.74 -6.49
CA ASP A 256 1.31 -9.22 -7.72
C ASP A 256 0.01 -8.46 -8.02
N VAL A 257 -0.11 -8.03 -9.29
CA VAL A 257 -1.34 -7.44 -9.82
C VAL A 257 -1.96 -8.45 -10.77
N ILE A 258 -3.16 -8.93 -10.42
CA ILE A 258 -3.79 -10.11 -11.01
C ILE A 258 -5.21 -9.85 -11.56
N GLU A 259 -5.66 -8.59 -11.55
CA GLU A 259 -7.02 -8.25 -11.97
C GLU A 259 -7.24 -8.60 -13.44
N ALA A 260 -8.12 -9.57 -13.67
CA ALA A 260 -8.42 -10.07 -15.01
C ALA A 260 -9.45 -9.22 -15.78
N SER A 261 -10.17 -8.31 -15.09
CA SER A 261 -11.25 -7.53 -15.69
C SER A 261 -11.33 -6.12 -15.11
N PHE A 262 -11.98 -5.21 -15.85
CA PHE A 262 -12.31 -3.87 -15.37
C PHE A 262 -13.10 -3.89 -14.06
N ALA A 263 -14.10 -4.78 -13.94
CA ALA A 263 -14.93 -4.87 -12.75
C ALA A 263 -14.11 -5.27 -11.51
N ALA A 264 -13.18 -6.22 -11.65
CA ALA A 264 -12.28 -6.62 -10.57
C ALA A 264 -11.35 -5.46 -10.16
N LEU A 265 -10.78 -4.76 -11.15
CA LEU A 265 -9.92 -3.59 -10.93
C LEU A 265 -10.67 -2.46 -10.22
N TRP A 266 -11.84 -2.10 -10.75
CA TRP A 266 -12.70 -1.06 -10.19
C TRP A 266 -13.09 -1.36 -8.75
N ALA A 267 -13.51 -2.60 -8.46
CA ALA A 267 -13.88 -3.01 -7.11
C ALA A 267 -12.69 -2.91 -6.14
N ARG A 268 -11.50 -3.35 -6.55
CA ARG A 268 -10.28 -3.30 -5.73
C ARG A 268 -9.88 -1.87 -5.41
N GLU A 269 -9.78 -1.01 -6.42
CA GLU A 269 -9.33 0.37 -6.24
C GLU A 269 -10.36 1.21 -5.49
N THR A 270 -11.66 0.99 -5.75
CA THR A 270 -12.73 1.65 -4.98
C THR A 270 -12.65 1.26 -3.51
N ARG A 271 -12.38 -0.01 -3.20
CA ARG A 271 -12.16 -0.45 -1.81
C ARG A 271 -11.00 0.30 -1.18
N TRP A 272 -9.84 0.34 -1.84
CA TRP A 272 -8.67 1.06 -1.33
C TRP A 272 -8.94 2.54 -1.07
N LEU A 273 -9.53 3.24 -2.03
CA LEU A 273 -9.84 4.67 -1.87
C LEU A 273 -10.91 4.92 -0.80
N ARG A 274 -11.89 4.02 -0.63
CA ARG A 274 -12.85 4.09 0.50
C ARG A 274 -12.18 3.88 1.84
N THR A 275 -11.23 2.94 1.93
CA THR A 275 -10.41 2.74 3.13
C THR A 275 -9.57 3.98 3.44
N ILE A 276 -8.95 4.62 2.43
CA ILE A 276 -8.23 5.88 2.65
C ILE A 276 -9.17 6.97 3.14
N ARG A 277 -10.37 7.10 2.55
CA ARG A 277 -11.39 8.06 2.99
C ARG A 277 -11.81 7.84 4.44
N SER A 278 -12.01 6.59 4.85
CA SER A 278 -12.44 6.27 6.21
C SER A 278 -11.36 6.56 7.25
N LEU A 279 -10.09 6.39 6.89
CA LEU A 279 -8.96 6.65 7.79
C LEU A 279 -8.57 8.12 7.82
N LYS A 280 -8.59 8.79 6.66
CA LYS A 280 -8.02 10.13 6.46
C LYS A 280 -8.88 10.97 5.51
N GLY A 281 -9.97 11.54 6.00
CA GLY A 281 -10.87 12.36 5.19
C GLY A 281 -10.16 13.53 4.48
N GLY A 282 -9.31 14.28 5.20
CA GLY A 282 -8.53 15.38 4.61
C GLY A 282 -7.51 14.91 3.57
N GLY A 283 -6.80 13.82 3.87
CA GLY A 283 -5.87 13.19 2.92
C GLY A 283 -6.58 12.70 1.65
N PHE A 284 -7.75 12.09 1.81
CA PHE A 284 -8.60 11.66 0.71
C PHE A 284 -9.06 12.83 -0.16
N ALA A 285 -9.51 13.95 0.43
CA ALA A 285 -9.90 15.14 -0.32
C ALA A 285 -8.71 15.72 -1.11
N SER A 286 -7.52 15.73 -0.52
CA SER A 286 -6.30 16.21 -1.18
C SER A 286 -5.83 15.34 -2.34
N LEU A 287 -6.35 14.11 -2.51
CA LEU A 287 -6.01 13.27 -3.66
C LEU A 287 -6.40 13.92 -5.00
N LEU A 288 -7.36 14.86 -4.99
CA LEU A 288 -7.81 15.58 -6.16
C LEU A 288 -6.66 16.16 -7.01
N ILE A 289 -5.63 16.73 -6.38
CA ILE A 289 -4.48 17.33 -7.09
C ILE A 289 -3.47 16.28 -7.61
N THR A 290 -3.61 15.03 -7.17
CA THR A 290 -2.68 13.94 -7.53
C THR A 290 -3.02 13.27 -8.87
N PHE A 291 -4.24 13.50 -9.38
CA PHE A 291 -4.71 12.98 -10.67
C PHE A 291 -4.38 13.99 -11.77
N THR A 292 -3.14 13.94 -12.26
CA THR A 292 -2.58 15.06 -13.02
C THR A 292 -3.22 15.24 -14.40
N ALA A 293 -3.50 14.18 -15.16
CA ALA A 293 -3.97 14.32 -16.54
C ALA A 293 -5.26 15.16 -16.70
N PRO A 294 -6.32 14.98 -15.88
CA PRO A 294 -7.49 15.87 -15.89
C PRO A 294 -7.13 17.36 -15.74
N TRP A 295 -6.24 17.70 -14.80
CA TRP A 295 -5.84 19.09 -14.56
C TRP A 295 -4.97 19.66 -15.68
N LEU A 296 -4.11 18.85 -16.30
CA LEU A 296 -3.31 19.28 -17.44
C LEU A 296 -4.19 19.55 -18.67
N LEU A 297 -5.26 18.78 -18.88
CA LEU A 297 -6.25 19.04 -19.92
C LEU A 297 -7.03 20.33 -19.66
N VAL A 298 -7.42 20.58 -18.41
CA VAL A 298 -8.05 21.85 -18.00
C VAL A 298 -7.11 23.02 -18.25
N GLY A 299 -5.83 22.91 -17.86
CA GLY A 299 -4.81 23.92 -18.10
C GLY A 299 -4.61 24.22 -19.59
N ALA A 300 -4.53 23.19 -20.43
CA ALA A 300 -4.43 23.35 -21.88
C ALA A 300 -5.66 24.04 -22.48
N HIS A 301 -6.87 23.70 -22.02
CA HIS A 301 -8.10 24.37 -22.44
C HIS A 301 -8.12 25.85 -22.03
N LEU A 302 -7.72 26.17 -20.80
CA LEU A 302 -7.63 27.56 -20.30
C LEU A 302 -6.58 28.37 -21.05
N ALA A 303 -5.45 27.77 -21.42
CA ALA A 303 -4.42 28.42 -22.21
C ALA A 303 -4.96 28.93 -23.56
N VAL A 304 -5.79 28.11 -24.23
CA VAL A 304 -6.43 28.49 -25.50
C VAL A 304 -7.56 29.49 -25.27
N ARG A 305 -8.42 29.25 -24.27
CA ARG A 305 -9.61 30.09 -24.03
C ARG A 305 -9.27 31.48 -23.50
N LEU A 306 -8.17 31.63 -22.78
CA LEU A 306 -7.69 32.87 -22.17
C LEU A 306 -6.41 33.38 -22.86
N GLU A 307 -6.30 33.15 -24.17
CA GLU A 307 -5.16 33.58 -24.97
C GLU A 307 -4.79 35.06 -24.74
N ALA A 308 -3.49 35.37 -24.76
CA ALA A 308 -2.94 36.69 -24.51
C ALA A 308 -3.27 37.32 -23.14
N THR A 309 -3.75 36.53 -22.17
CA THR A 309 -3.90 36.95 -20.77
C THR A 309 -2.86 36.31 -19.85
N LEU A 310 -2.61 36.93 -18.69
CA LEU A 310 -1.71 36.37 -17.67
C LEU A 310 -2.18 34.98 -17.16
N PRO A 311 -3.47 34.75 -16.81
CA PRO A 311 -3.95 33.41 -16.44
C PRO A 311 -3.74 32.37 -17.54
N GLY A 312 -3.95 32.73 -18.81
CA GLY A 312 -3.74 31.84 -19.95
C GLY A 312 -2.28 31.42 -20.10
N LEU A 313 -1.34 32.36 -19.95
CA LEU A 313 0.10 32.07 -19.97
C LEU A 313 0.52 31.15 -18.82
N ILE A 314 0.03 31.40 -17.60
CA ILE A 314 0.32 30.55 -16.44
C ILE A 314 -0.22 29.14 -16.67
N ALA A 315 -1.44 29.01 -17.19
CA ALA A 315 -2.05 27.72 -17.52
C ALA A 315 -1.24 26.96 -18.58
N ALA A 316 -0.77 27.64 -19.62
CA ALA A 316 0.06 27.05 -20.67
C ALA A 316 1.39 26.51 -20.12
N CYS A 317 2.09 27.32 -19.31
CA CYS A 317 3.34 26.94 -18.67
C CYS A 317 3.15 25.75 -17.72
N ALA A 318 2.13 25.81 -16.85
CA ALA A 318 1.83 24.75 -15.89
C ALA A 318 1.42 23.44 -16.59
N ALA A 319 0.59 23.49 -17.64
CA ALA A 319 0.21 22.32 -18.41
C ALA A 319 1.43 21.68 -19.08
N SER A 320 2.28 22.49 -19.72
CA SER A 320 3.48 22.02 -20.44
C SER A 320 4.51 21.41 -19.48
N ALA A 321 4.81 22.10 -18.38
CA ALA A 321 5.72 21.62 -17.34
C ALA A 321 5.18 20.37 -16.64
N GLY A 322 3.85 20.28 -16.43
CA GLY A 322 3.21 19.12 -15.83
C GLY A 322 3.21 17.90 -16.75
N VAL A 323 3.03 18.08 -18.07
CA VAL A 323 3.20 16.98 -19.05
C VAL A 323 4.64 16.45 -18.98
N LEU A 324 5.64 17.33 -18.97
CA LEU A 324 7.03 16.93 -18.83
C LEU A 324 7.27 16.17 -17.52
N ALA A 325 6.76 16.67 -16.39
CA ALA A 325 6.86 16.01 -15.10
C ALA A 325 6.26 14.59 -15.14
N ARG A 326 5.12 14.41 -15.81
CA ARG A 326 4.48 13.10 -15.94
C ARG A 326 5.25 12.15 -16.84
N LEU A 327 5.88 12.64 -17.90
CA LEU A 327 6.80 11.84 -18.72
C LEU A 327 8.02 11.39 -17.92
N VAL A 328 8.60 12.28 -17.11
CA VAL A 328 9.72 11.95 -16.21
C VAL A 328 9.30 10.91 -15.16
N LEU A 329 8.14 11.08 -14.53
CA LEU A 329 7.62 10.12 -13.56
C LEU A 329 7.40 8.73 -14.20
N HIS A 330 6.80 8.68 -15.39
CA HIS A 330 6.59 7.44 -16.14
C HIS A 330 7.92 6.78 -16.53
N ALA A 331 8.89 7.58 -16.97
CA ALA A 331 10.24 7.08 -17.30
C ALA A 331 10.93 6.46 -16.07
N ARG A 332 10.80 7.07 -14.89
CA ARG A 332 11.37 6.52 -13.64
C ARG A 332 10.73 5.22 -13.18
N GLY A 333 9.44 5.02 -13.47
CA GLY A 333 8.72 3.77 -13.17
C GLY A 333 8.93 2.68 -14.22
N SER A 334 9.46 3.03 -15.40
CA SER A 334 9.59 2.10 -16.53
C SER A 334 10.93 1.35 -16.47
N PRO A 335 10.93 0.00 -16.41
CA PRO A 335 12.16 -0.79 -16.32
C PRO A 335 12.98 -0.80 -17.63
N SER A 336 12.35 -0.49 -18.77
CA SER A 336 13.03 -0.43 -20.06
C SER A 336 12.33 0.57 -21.02
N ARG A 337 13.04 0.97 -22.08
CA ARG A 337 12.48 1.83 -23.14
C ARG A 337 11.27 1.18 -23.83
N LEU A 338 11.27 -0.15 -23.98
CA LEU A 338 10.15 -0.89 -24.55
C LEU A 338 8.91 -0.72 -23.67
N VAL A 339 9.04 -0.95 -22.35
CA VAL A 339 7.92 -0.79 -21.40
C VAL A 339 7.44 0.65 -21.35
N PHE A 340 8.37 1.62 -21.38
CA PHE A 340 8.03 3.04 -21.41
C PHE A 340 7.06 3.36 -22.56
N TRP A 341 7.44 3.07 -23.81
CA TRP A 341 6.60 3.41 -24.96
C TRP A 341 5.31 2.59 -25.01
N ARG A 342 5.37 1.32 -24.60
CA ARG A 342 4.21 0.43 -24.55
C ARG A 342 3.13 0.93 -23.58
N ASP A 343 3.55 1.46 -22.43
CA ASP A 343 2.63 1.84 -21.33
C ASP A 343 2.36 3.36 -21.28
N LEU A 344 3.08 4.17 -22.08
CA LEU A 344 2.89 5.62 -22.15
C LEU A 344 1.44 6.02 -22.51
N PRO A 345 0.77 5.39 -23.50
CA PRO A 345 -0.64 5.72 -23.79
C PRO A 345 -1.60 5.41 -22.64
N LEU A 346 -1.21 4.55 -21.70
CA LEU A 346 -2.05 4.15 -20.56
C LEU A 346 -2.00 5.18 -19.43
N VAL A 347 -0.99 6.05 -19.39
CA VAL A 347 -0.83 7.09 -18.34
C VAL A 347 -2.07 8.00 -18.21
N PRO A 348 -2.59 8.65 -19.27
CA PRO A 348 -3.80 9.46 -19.14
C PRO A 348 -5.05 8.63 -18.80
N VAL A 349 -5.15 7.40 -19.32
CA VAL A 349 -6.26 6.48 -19.01
C VAL A 349 -6.27 6.14 -17.52
N ARG A 350 -5.10 5.88 -16.94
CA ARG A 350 -4.93 5.59 -15.52
C ARG A 350 -5.31 6.79 -14.65
N ASP A 351 -4.85 7.99 -14.98
CA ASP A 351 -5.19 9.20 -14.23
C ASP A 351 -6.70 9.48 -14.26
N ALA A 352 -7.34 9.33 -15.43
CA ALA A 352 -8.78 9.46 -15.58
C ALA A 352 -9.54 8.40 -14.77
N LEU A 353 -9.10 7.14 -14.84
CA LEU A 353 -9.71 6.05 -14.07
C LEU A 353 -9.59 6.33 -12.56
N LEU A 354 -8.43 6.80 -12.11
CA LEU A 354 -8.22 7.11 -10.70
C LEU A 354 -9.11 8.26 -10.21
N PHE A 355 -9.30 9.30 -11.04
CA PHE A 355 -10.26 10.37 -10.79
C PHE A 355 -11.70 9.84 -10.66
N CYS A 356 -12.13 8.97 -11.59
CA CYS A 356 -13.46 8.34 -11.55
C CYS A 356 -13.65 7.46 -10.29
N VAL A 357 -12.65 6.65 -9.94
CA VAL A 357 -12.69 5.81 -8.73
C VAL A 357 -12.72 6.68 -7.47
N TRP A 358 -12.00 7.81 -7.45
CA TRP A 358 -12.03 8.75 -6.34
C TRP A 358 -13.42 9.36 -6.13
N ILE A 359 -14.08 9.80 -7.20
CA ILE A 359 -15.48 10.25 -7.14
C ILE A 359 -16.37 9.12 -6.60
N ALA A 360 -16.27 7.90 -7.14
CA ALA A 360 -17.08 6.76 -6.70
C ALA A 360 -16.79 6.33 -5.25
N ALA A 361 -15.57 6.54 -4.77
CA ALA A 361 -15.17 6.26 -3.40
C ALA A 361 -15.74 7.28 -2.41
N ALA A 362 -16.03 8.51 -2.85
CA ALA A 362 -16.58 9.58 -2.01
C ALA A 362 -17.98 9.24 -1.48
N PHE A 363 -18.83 8.56 -2.27
CA PHE A 363 -20.25 8.36 -1.93
C PHE A 363 -20.60 6.99 -1.34
N GLY A 364 -19.71 5.98 -1.41
CA GLY A 364 -20.05 4.61 -1.01
C GLY A 364 -19.73 4.24 0.44
N THR A 365 -20.66 3.59 1.12
CA THR A 365 -20.56 3.22 2.56
C THR A 365 -20.09 1.80 2.83
N HIS A 366 -19.79 1.01 1.78
CA HIS A 366 -19.43 -0.40 1.92
C HIS A 366 -18.25 -0.78 1.03
N VAL A 367 -17.52 -1.82 1.42
CA VAL A 367 -16.51 -2.49 0.61
C VAL A 367 -16.78 -3.99 0.54
N SER A 368 -16.45 -4.61 -0.60
CA SER A 368 -16.48 -6.07 -0.75
C SER A 368 -15.07 -6.62 -0.55
N TRP A 369 -14.91 -7.60 0.34
CA TRP A 369 -13.63 -8.27 0.60
C TRP A 369 -13.84 -9.76 0.82
N ARG A 370 -13.25 -10.59 -0.04
CA ARG A 370 -13.35 -12.07 -0.02
C ARG A 370 -14.79 -12.58 0.19
N GLY A 371 -15.74 -11.99 -0.54
CA GLY A 371 -17.16 -12.34 -0.51
C GLY A 371 -17.97 -11.70 0.63
N ALA A 372 -17.32 -11.02 1.60
CA ALA A 372 -17.99 -10.30 2.67
C ALA A 372 -18.18 -8.82 2.33
N ARG A 373 -19.36 -8.27 2.67
CA ARG A 373 -19.65 -6.84 2.56
C ARG A 373 -19.41 -6.18 3.92
N ILE A 374 -18.43 -5.28 3.99
CA ILE A 374 -17.99 -4.62 5.22
C ILE A 374 -18.40 -3.14 5.15
N ALA A 375 -19.03 -2.63 6.20
CA ALA A 375 -19.37 -1.21 6.30
C ALA A 375 -18.12 -0.36 6.53
N VAL A 376 -18.07 0.79 5.87
CA VAL A 376 -16.99 1.78 5.98
C VAL A 376 -17.39 2.78 7.07
N ALA A 377 -17.02 2.50 8.32
CA ALA A 377 -17.21 3.45 9.43
C ALA A 377 -16.19 4.59 9.30
N GLY A 378 -16.63 5.84 9.44
CA GLY A 378 -15.76 7.01 9.30
C GLY A 378 -14.92 7.27 10.55
N GLY A 379 -13.61 7.44 10.37
CA GLY A 379 -12.67 8.19 11.24
C GLY A 379 -12.35 7.62 12.63
N ALA A 380 -13.29 6.95 13.28
CA ALA A 380 -13.09 6.24 14.53
C ALA A 380 -12.86 4.75 14.22
N ARG A 381 -12.15 4.05 15.12
CA ARG A 381 -12.26 2.57 15.19
C ARG A 381 -13.74 2.23 15.20
N ALA A 382 -14.12 1.02 14.78
CA ALA A 382 -15.48 0.55 14.98
C ALA A 382 -15.83 0.60 16.50
N SER A 383 -16.34 1.73 16.97
CA SER A 383 -16.85 1.91 18.32
C SER A 383 -18.26 1.38 18.27
N PHE A 384 -18.50 0.27 18.95
CA PHE A 384 -19.86 -0.14 19.22
C PHE A 384 -20.20 0.28 20.63
N GLY A 385 -21.30 1.02 20.72
CA GLY A 385 -22.03 1.19 21.97
C GLY A 385 -22.37 -0.19 22.52
N GLU A 386 -22.31 -0.26 23.84
CA GLU A 386 -22.97 -1.29 24.60
C GLU A 386 -24.43 -1.34 24.12
N GLY A 387 -24.77 -2.42 23.41
CA GLY A 387 -26.16 -2.81 23.27
C GLY A 387 -26.65 -3.06 24.67
N GLY A 388 -27.35 -2.07 25.22
CA GLY A 388 -27.84 -2.05 26.57
C GLY A 388 -28.59 -3.34 26.88
N ASP A 389 -28.14 -3.98 27.94
CA ASP A 389 -29.00 -4.80 28.78
C ASP A 389 -30.14 -3.88 29.25
N GLY A 390 -31.36 -4.19 28.82
CA GLY A 390 -32.44 -3.20 28.84
C GLY A 390 -33.84 -3.76 28.69
N ARG A 391 -34.14 -4.84 29.43
CA ARG A 391 -35.46 -5.41 29.74
C ARG A 391 -36.26 -6.08 28.61
#